data_AF-A0A401WTM1-F1
#
_entry.id   AF-A0A401WTM1-F1
#
_cell.length_a   1.000
_cell.length_b   1.000
_cell.length_c   1.000
_cell.angle_alpha   90.00
_cell.angle_beta   90.00
_cell.angle_gamma   90.00
#
_symmetry.space_group_name_H-M   'P 1'
#
loop_
_entity.id
_entity.type
_entity.pdbx_description
1 polymer ?
#
loop_
_entity_poly.entity_id
_entity_poly.type
_entity_poly.pdbx_seq_one_letter_code
_entity_poly.pdbx_strand_id
1 'polypeptide(L)'
;MLTVLHPEVRSLVGQFAGGLMPIRLRTDEKYSLIIKTQKEAILAAKMNGGFALYLPALPSTTVTTTALVTAFFDDDDQPLIIRFPLFGDDSFSREILAILKYDEVDIYFFDDQNYEWMSFRTALEDGGSCLTDKEEIHLLTYHPETAKSVHQVLINWFGQRTRDDDDRAIQAVFKSELAPNDILVLDMTPEVNGYQGSTGFRHDSLTRTNPGYFQERDISVCLLRAFKPESIMMNPLRKDTFKEILDHLVLTESVAILIQAKDSPITEAGLSRSLDRKRRATCKEVDDAIRQINGAARYLGREAVARLVVGGKDVEVSIGRRQIIGLAIVKELFDDEGDVYATACRKLAGLSGGGLVMDYNSFHAFTHHFTSADAFISALHTLIARMRTGTWFPVKHAVLDGILDWIDNISGQKSDTSTLPSPR
;
A
#
# COMPACT_ATOMS: atom_id res chain seq x y z
N MET A 1 16.58 6.66 11.16
CA MET A 1 17.78 7.47 11.03
C MET A 1 18.64 7.12 9.79
N LEU A 2 18.43 5.98 9.14
CA LEU A 2 19.17 5.57 7.96
C LEU A 2 19.23 6.64 6.86
N THR A 3 18.09 7.21 6.45
CA THR A 3 18.07 8.24 5.38
C THR A 3 18.67 9.58 5.79
N VAL A 4 18.87 9.81 7.09
CA VAL A 4 19.59 10.98 7.61
C VAL A 4 21.11 10.74 7.53
N LEU A 5 21.56 9.53 7.89
CA LEU A 5 22.97 9.15 7.87
C LEU A 5 23.47 8.79 6.46
N HIS A 6 22.57 8.28 5.62
CA HIS A 6 22.80 7.84 4.25
C HIS A 6 21.76 8.47 3.30
N PRO A 7 21.87 9.78 3.00
CA PRO A 7 20.90 10.50 2.18
C PRO A 7 20.67 9.91 0.78
N GLU A 8 21.66 9.20 0.24
CA GLU A 8 21.57 8.48 -1.03
C GLU A 8 20.44 7.43 -1.05
N VAL A 9 20.10 6.86 0.11
CA VAL A 9 19.04 5.84 0.25
C VAL A 9 17.64 6.47 0.17
N ARG A 10 17.51 7.78 0.40
CA ARG A 10 16.20 8.47 0.43
C ARG A 10 15.43 8.33 -0.88
N SER A 11 16.10 8.47 -2.01
CA SER A 11 15.47 8.32 -3.33
C SER A 11 14.98 6.89 -3.55
N LEU A 12 15.78 5.91 -3.15
CA LEU A 12 15.45 4.48 -3.27
C LEU A 12 14.20 4.13 -2.44
N VAL A 13 14.15 4.55 -1.17
CA VAL A 13 12.97 4.35 -0.30
C VAL A 13 11.73 5.04 -0.87
N GLY A 14 11.89 6.24 -1.42
CA GLY A 14 10.81 7.02 -2.02
C GLY A 14 10.21 6.38 -3.27
N GLN A 15 10.99 5.62 -4.04
CA GLN A 15 10.56 4.92 -5.26
C GLN A 15 10.09 3.47 -5.00
N PHE A 16 10.36 2.94 -3.81
CA PHE A 16 9.97 1.59 -3.44
C PHE A 16 8.55 1.60 -2.85
N ALA A 17 7.59 0.91 -3.48
CA ALA A 17 6.21 0.96 -3.02
C ALA A 17 6.02 0.31 -1.64
N GLY A 18 6.69 -0.78 -1.36
CA GLY A 18 6.54 -1.52 -0.11
C GLY A 18 7.10 -2.92 -0.24
N GLY A 19 7.30 -3.58 0.90
CA GLY A 19 7.84 -4.93 0.99
C GLY A 19 9.25 -4.96 1.60
N LEU A 20 10.04 -5.91 1.15
CA LEU A 20 11.40 -6.14 1.63
C LEU A 20 12.40 -5.62 0.59
N MET A 21 13.38 -4.84 1.02
CA MET A 21 14.42 -4.30 0.16
C MET A 21 15.79 -4.55 0.79
N PRO A 22 16.59 -5.50 0.26
CA PRO A 22 17.97 -5.63 0.66
C PRO A 22 18.73 -4.38 0.22
N ILE A 23 19.59 -3.89 1.10
CA ILE A 23 20.47 -2.76 0.80
C ILE A 23 21.88 -3.08 1.25
N ARG A 24 22.85 -2.48 0.57
CA ARG A 24 24.24 -2.51 0.99
C ARG A 24 24.71 -1.09 1.22
N LEU A 25 25.02 -0.77 2.47
CA LEU A 25 25.64 0.50 2.81
C LEU A 25 27.09 0.46 2.31
N ARG A 26 27.58 1.56 1.75
CA ARG A 26 28.90 1.61 1.08
C ARG A 26 30.06 1.16 1.94
N THR A 27 29.89 1.18 3.26
CA THR A 27 30.88 0.81 4.27
C THR A 27 30.84 -0.67 4.66
N ASP A 28 29.83 -1.42 4.24
CA ASP A 28 29.51 -2.71 4.83
C ASP A 28 29.77 -3.88 3.88
N GLU A 29 30.32 -4.95 4.44
CA GLU A 29 30.51 -6.23 3.73
C GLU A 29 29.21 -7.04 3.67
N LYS A 30 28.29 -6.82 4.62
CA LYS A 30 27.01 -7.50 4.73
C LYS A 30 25.85 -6.65 4.19
N TYR A 31 24.79 -7.32 3.76
CA TYR A 31 23.53 -6.67 3.46
C TYR A 31 22.77 -6.30 4.73
N SER A 32 22.04 -5.19 4.68
CA SER A 32 20.99 -4.81 5.64
C SER A 32 19.62 -4.94 4.97
N LEU A 33 18.56 -4.88 5.76
CA LEU A 33 17.20 -5.01 5.26
C LEU A 33 16.36 -3.76 5.55
N ILE A 34 15.75 -3.19 4.51
CA ILE A 34 14.65 -2.24 4.66
C ILE A 34 13.34 -3.01 4.58
N ILE A 35 12.47 -2.81 5.57
CA ILE A 35 11.09 -3.28 5.55
C ILE A 35 10.20 -2.05 5.43
N LYS A 36 9.51 -1.92 4.31
CA LYS A 36 8.54 -0.84 4.08
C LYS A 36 7.12 -1.39 4.12
N THR A 37 6.35 -0.99 5.11
CA THR A 37 5.03 -1.57 5.38
C THR A 37 4.15 -0.63 6.20
N GLN A 38 2.90 -0.99 6.43
CA GLN A 38 1.97 -0.20 7.23
C GLN A 38 2.45 -0.04 8.67
N LYS A 39 2.04 1.05 9.31
CA LYS A 39 2.37 1.35 10.70
C LYS A 39 1.90 0.28 11.67
N GLU A 40 0.79 -0.40 11.38
CA GLU A 40 0.26 -1.50 12.16
C GLU A 40 1.24 -2.67 12.23
N ALA A 41 1.84 -3.05 11.10
CA ALA A 41 2.82 -4.12 11.03
C ALA A 41 4.12 -3.73 11.77
N ILE A 42 4.56 -2.47 11.61
CA ILE A 42 5.71 -1.92 12.35
C ILE A 42 5.42 -1.95 13.87
N LEU A 43 4.24 -1.51 14.29
CA LEU A 43 3.85 -1.49 15.69
C LEU A 43 3.71 -2.91 16.27
N ALA A 44 3.15 -3.85 15.53
CA ALA A 44 3.06 -5.27 15.92
C ALA A 44 4.45 -5.88 16.12
N ALA A 45 5.38 -5.65 15.18
CA ALA A 45 6.77 -6.06 15.34
C ALA A 45 7.41 -5.46 16.60
N LYS A 46 7.19 -4.15 16.85
CA LYS A 46 7.71 -3.48 18.03
C LYS A 46 7.18 -4.10 19.33
N MET A 47 5.87 -4.35 19.40
CA MET A 47 5.22 -4.93 20.58
C MET A 47 5.70 -6.34 20.88
N ASN A 48 5.96 -7.14 19.84
CA ASN A 48 6.40 -8.53 19.97
C ASN A 48 7.93 -8.67 20.07
N GLY A 49 8.69 -7.59 19.90
CA GLY A 49 10.15 -7.63 19.88
C GLY A 49 10.72 -8.40 18.68
N GLY A 50 9.97 -8.51 17.60
CA GLY A 50 10.35 -9.33 16.45
C GLY A 50 9.19 -9.65 15.51
N PHE A 51 9.46 -10.51 14.53
CA PHE A 51 8.51 -10.98 13.53
C PHE A 51 8.99 -12.32 12.93
N ALA A 52 8.16 -12.99 12.13
CA ALA A 52 8.52 -14.29 11.54
C ALA A 52 8.67 -14.23 10.02
N LEU A 53 9.55 -15.07 9.49
CA LEU A 53 9.86 -15.22 8.06
C LEU A 53 9.67 -16.68 7.65
N TYR A 54 8.69 -16.92 6.80
CA TYR A 54 8.31 -18.25 6.32
C TYR A 54 8.83 -18.47 4.92
N LEU A 55 9.50 -19.61 4.71
CA LEU A 55 9.96 -20.07 3.41
C LEU A 55 9.32 -21.42 3.08
N PRO A 56 8.07 -21.43 2.57
CA PRO A 56 7.45 -22.66 2.11
C PRO A 56 8.23 -23.33 0.98
N ALA A 57 8.35 -24.66 1.05
CA ALA A 57 8.74 -25.48 -0.09
C ALA A 57 7.53 -25.63 -1.03
N LEU A 58 7.61 -24.99 -2.19
CA LEU A 58 6.54 -24.98 -3.18
C LEU A 58 6.88 -25.96 -4.31
N PRO A 59 6.12 -27.06 -4.48
CA PRO A 59 6.36 -27.98 -5.58
C PRO A 59 5.96 -27.32 -6.91
N SER A 60 6.90 -27.23 -7.85
CA SER A 60 6.63 -26.94 -9.26
C SER A 60 6.61 -28.25 -10.05
N THR A 61 6.17 -28.19 -11.31
CA THR A 61 6.17 -29.33 -12.23
C THR A 61 7.56 -29.89 -12.51
N THR A 62 8.63 -29.10 -12.28
CA THR A 62 10.00 -29.46 -12.65
C THR A 62 11.01 -29.42 -11.49
N VAL A 63 10.77 -28.61 -10.46
CA VAL A 63 11.69 -28.39 -9.32
C VAL A 63 10.91 -28.07 -8.05
N THR A 64 11.53 -28.20 -6.88
CA THR A 64 11.03 -27.55 -5.67
C THR A 64 11.54 -26.10 -5.66
N THR A 65 10.62 -25.15 -5.57
CA THR A 65 10.94 -23.73 -5.45
C THR A 65 10.51 -23.19 -4.09
N THR A 66 10.75 -21.91 -3.83
CA THR A 66 10.30 -21.26 -2.60
C THR A 66 9.89 -19.82 -2.87
N ALA A 67 9.16 -19.25 -1.93
CA ALA A 67 8.85 -17.84 -1.86
C ALA A 67 8.80 -17.44 -0.38
N LEU A 68 8.75 -16.14 -0.10
CA LEU A 68 8.86 -15.63 1.26
C LEU A 68 7.55 -15.01 1.73
N VAL A 69 7.15 -15.32 2.96
CA VAL A 69 6.10 -14.59 3.69
C VAL A 69 6.71 -14.01 4.96
N THR A 70 6.66 -12.71 5.13
CA THR A 70 6.99 -12.02 6.38
C THR A 70 5.71 -11.77 7.14
N ALA A 71 5.64 -12.18 8.41
CA ALA A 71 4.44 -12.06 9.25
C ALA A 71 4.69 -11.22 10.50
N PHE A 72 3.82 -10.24 10.71
CA PHE A 72 3.77 -9.34 11.86
C PHE A 72 2.50 -9.64 12.65
N PHE A 73 2.64 -10.27 13.81
CA PHE A 73 1.51 -10.77 14.60
C PHE A 73 0.82 -9.67 15.38
N ASP A 74 -0.16 -9.00 14.77
CA ASP A 74 -1.18 -8.23 15.49
C ASP A 74 -2.35 -9.10 15.98
N ASP A 75 -2.55 -10.24 15.32
CA ASP A 75 -3.44 -11.35 15.64
C ASP A 75 -2.68 -12.66 15.37
N ASP A 76 -2.86 -13.66 16.24
CA ASP A 76 -2.11 -14.92 16.17
C ASP A 76 -2.49 -15.75 14.93
N ASP A 77 -3.76 -15.69 14.50
CA ASP A 77 -4.29 -16.50 13.40
C ASP A 77 -4.18 -15.77 12.06
N GLN A 78 -4.44 -14.46 12.04
CA GLN A 78 -4.42 -13.62 10.83
C GLN A 78 -3.44 -12.45 10.95
N PRO A 79 -2.12 -12.71 11.01
CA PRO A 79 -1.13 -11.65 11.11
C PRO A 79 -1.11 -10.78 9.85
N LEU A 80 -0.64 -9.54 10.00
CA LEU A 80 -0.27 -8.69 8.86
C LEU A 80 0.92 -9.31 8.13
N ILE A 81 0.84 -9.42 6.81
CA ILE A 81 1.87 -10.11 6.02
C ILE A 81 2.37 -9.32 4.82
N ILE A 82 3.66 -9.52 4.51
CA ILE A 82 4.26 -9.19 3.21
C ILE A 82 4.52 -10.51 2.49
N ARG A 83 4.01 -10.62 1.26
CA ARG A 83 4.30 -11.75 0.37
C ARG A 83 5.35 -11.33 -0.64
N PHE A 84 6.43 -12.09 -0.73
CA PHE A 84 7.56 -11.77 -1.58
C PHE A 84 7.93 -12.99 -2.44
N PRO A 85 7.45 -13.04 -3.70
CA PRO A 85 7.88 -14.04 -4.66
C PRO A 85 9.40 -13.94 -4.88
N LEU A 86 10.09 -15.08 -4.96
CA LEU A 86 11.54 -15.14 -5.16
C LEU A 86 11.85 -15.72 -6.55
N PHE A 87 12.70 -15.04 -7.32
CA PHE A 87 13.12 -15.49 -8.66
C PHE A 87 14.64 -15.59 -8.79
N GLY A 88 15.10 -16.53 -9.62
CA GLY A 88 16.52 -16.89 -9.73
C GLY A 88 17.34 -15.92 -10.57
N ASP A 89 16.68 -15.22 -11.49
CA ASP A 89 17.28 -14.26 -12.41
C ASP A 89 17.39 -12.85 -11.84
N ASP A 90 16.73 -12.56 -10.71
CA ASP A 90 16.79 -11.26 -10.05
C ASP A 90 17.84 -11.24 -8.91
N SER A 91 18.52 -10.09 -8.73
CA SER A 91 19.53 -9.95 -7.67
C SER A 91 18.89 -9.79 -6.30
N PHE A 92 17.70 -9.20 -6.23
CA PHE A 92 17.00 -8.87 -4.99
C PHE A 92 16.65 -10.12 -4.18
N SER A 93 16.07 -11.14 -4.83
CA SER A 93 15.75 -12.45 -4.27
C SER A 93 16.99 -13.16 -3.76
N ARG A 94 18.10 -13.09 -4.50
CA ARG A 94 19.38 -13.68 -4.08
C ARG A 94 19.95 -12.97 -2.85
N GLU A 95 19.83 -11.65 -2.79
CA GLU A 95 20.26 -10.84 -1.65
C GLU A 95 19.40 -11.07 -0.41
N ILE A 96 18.08 -11.19 -0.58
CA ILE A 96 17.16 -11.61 0.49
C ILE A 96 17.55 -13.00 1.01
N LEU A 97 17.72 -14.00 0.14
CA LEU A 97 18.15 -15.33 0.56
C LEU A 97 19.52 -15.34 1.24
N ALA A 98 20.43 -14.43 0.88
CA ALA A 98 21.70 -14.27 1.57
C ALA A 98 21.51 -13.70 2.98
N ILE A 99 20.66 -12.67 3.14
CA ILE A 99 20.30 -12.11 4.45
C ILE A 99 19.72 -13.18 5.37
N LEU A 100 18.80 -14.01 4.87
CA LEU A 100 18.13 -15.05 5.67
C LEU A 100 19.07 -16.11 6.23
N LYS A 101 20.32 -16.18 5.73
CA LYS A 101 21.37 -17.09 6.23
C LYS A 101 22.32 -16.45 7.23
N TYR A 102 22.14 -15.18 7.55
CA TYR A 102 22.96 -14.50 8.56
C TYR A 102 22.48 -14.83 9.97
N ASP A 103 23.40 -14.93 10.92
CA ASP A 103 23.03 -15.00 12.34
C ASP A 103 22.37 -13.69 12.82
N GLU A 104 22.85 -12.55 12.29
CA GLU A 104 22.35 -11.21 12.61
C GLU A 104 22.34 -10.30 11.38
N VAL A 105 21.33 -9.42 11.33
CA VAL A 105 21.15 -8.39 10.29
C VAL A 105 20.60 -7.10 10.90
N ASP A 106 21.03 -5.96 10.34
CA ASP A 106 20.48 -4.65 10.68
C ASP A 106 19.21 -4.40 9.84
N ILE A 107 18.09 -4.15 10.50
CA ILE A 107 16.76 -3.98 9.89
C ILE A 107 16.22 -2.57 10.15
N TYR A 108 15.71 -1.92 9.10
CA TYR A 108 15.16 -0.56 9.15
C TYR A 108 13.70 -0.56 8.69
N PHE A 109 12.79 -0.09 9.55
CA PHE A 109 11.35 -0.07 9.29
C PHE A 109 10.88 1.30 8.82
N PHE A 110 10.32 1.33 7.61
CA PHE A 110 9.74 2.51 6.99
C PHE A 110 8.24 2.33 6.79
N ASP A 111 7.48 3.41 6.92
CA ASP A 111 6.08 3.39 6.52
C ASP A 111 5.85 3.72 5.04
N ASP A 112 4.60 3.63 4.64
CA ASP A 112 4.07 4.01 3.32
C ASP A 112 4.40 5.46 2.92
N GLN A 113 4.64 6.34 3.89
CA GLN A 113 5.00 7.76 3.72
C GLN A 113 6.52 7.99 3.66
N ASN A 114 7.33 6.93 3.72
CA ASN A 114 8.80 6.95 3.72
C ASN A 114 9.44 7.42 5.02
N TYR A 115 8.71 7.43 6.13
CA TYR A 115 9.28 7.74 7.44
C TYR A 115 9.84 6.49 8.08
N GLU A 116 11.08 6.58 8.55
CA GLU A 116 11.67 5.51 9.36
C GLU A 116 11.20 5.64 10.80
N TRP A 117 10.56 4.60 11.33
CA TRP A 117 9.98 4.61 12.67
C TRP A 117 10.83 3.91 13.71
N MET A 118 11.56 2.87 13.29
CA MET A 118 12.43 2.10 14.16
C MET A 118 13.48 1.35 13.34
N SER A 119 14.60 1.05 13.97
CA SER A 119 15.64 0.19 13.39
C SER A 119 16.35 -0.60 14.48
N PHE A 120 16.66 -1.85 14.17
CA PHE A 120 17.18 -2.82 15.13
C PHE A 120 18.25 -3.70 14.50
N ARG A 121 19.28 -4.01 15.29
CA ARG A 121 20.05 -5.22 15.11
C ARG A 121 19.16 -6.39 15.50
N THR A 122 19.02 -7.34 14.58
CA THR A 122 18.06 -8.43 14.67
C THR A 122 18.79 -9.74 14.47
N ALA A 123 18.60 -10.70 15.39
CA ALA A 123 19.07 -12.06 15.16
C ALA A 123 18.04 -12.82 14.33
N LEU A 124 18.53 -13.68 13.44
CA LEU A 124 17.69 -14.58 12.66
C LEU A 124 17.87 -15.99 13.20
N GLU A 125 16.86 -16.45 13.94
CA GLU A 125 16.86 -17.76 14.57
C GLU A 125 16.07 -18.72 13.67
N ASP A 126 16.78 -19.50 12.85
CA ASP A 126 16.18 -20.44 11.90
C ASP A 126 15.73 -21.73 12.60
N GLY A 127 14.41 -21.92 12.71
CA GLY A 127 13.78 -23.09 13.33
C GLY A 127 13.82 -24.39 12.51
N GLY A 128 14.49 -24.38 11.36
CA GLY A 128 14.52 -25.52 10.43
C GLY A 128 13.80 -25.24 9.12
N SER A 129 13.92 -24.02 8.62
CA SER A 129 13.41 -23.60 7.32
C SER A 129 14.04 -24.42 6.20
N CYS A 130 13.46 -24.34 5.00
CA CYS A 130 13.98 -25.05 3.84
C CYS A 130 15.41 -24.64 3.45
N LEU A 131 15.96 -23.53 3.99
CA LEU A 131 17.37 -23.16 3.78
C LEU A 131 18.35 -24.01 4.58
N THR A 132 17.90 -24.64 5.66
CA THR A 132 18.70 -25.55 6.48
C THR A 132 18.61 -27.00 5.99
N ASP A 133 17.53 -27.32 5.28
CA ASP A 133 17.34 -28.62 4.66
C ASP A 133 18.36 -28.83 3.53
N LYS A 134 18.79 -30.08 3.34
CA LYS A 134 19.68 -30.46 2.23
C LYS A 134 18.97 -30.51 0.88
N GLU A 135 17.68 -30.15 0.83
CA GLU A 135 16.93 -30.12 -0.42
C GLU A 135 17.40 -28.94 -1.28
N GLU A 136 17.71 -29.23 -2.54
CA GLU A 136 18.18 -28.21 -3.48
C GLU A 136 16.98 -27.35 -3.93
N ILE A 137 16.86 -26.16 -3.34
CA ILE A 137 15.84 -25.19 -3.73
C ILE A 137 16.29 -24.49 -5.02
N HIS A 138 15.44 -24.57 -6.04
CA HIS A 138 15.65 -23.85 -7.29
C HIS A 138 14.63 -22.71 -7.41
N LEU A 139 15.11 -21.48 -7.45
CA LEU A 139 14.25 -20.34 -7.76
C LEU A 139 13.86 -20.36 -9.24
N LEU A 140 12.58 -20.12 -9.53
CA LEU A 140 12.06 -20.03 -10.89
C LEU A 140 12.57 -18.76 -11.58
N THR A 141 12.63 -18.76 -12.91
CA THR A 141 12.83 -17.53 -13.69
C THR A 141 11.58 -16.66 -13.62
N TYR A 142 11.76 -15.35 -13.53
CA TYR A 142 10.66 -14.40 -13.54
C TYR A 142 9.86 -14.49 -14.84
N HIS A 143 8.55 -14.64 -14.67
CA HIS A 143 7.56 -14.44 -15.73
C HIS A 143 6.27 -13.94 -15.05
N PRO A 144 5.52 -12.98 -15.62
CA PRO A 144 4.29 -12.43 -15.04
C PRO A 144 3.31 -13.51 -14.55
N GLU A 145 2.99 -14.49 -15.38
CA GLU A 145 2.09 -15.60 -15.01
C GLU A 145 2.66 -16.50 -13.90
N THR A 146 3.98 -16.69 -13.86
CA THR A 146 4.65 -17.40 -12.76
C THR A 146 4.52 -16.59 -11.46
N ALA A 147 4.73 -15.28 -11.51
CA ALA A 147 4.60 -14.40 -10.36
C ALA A 147 3.17 -14.39 -9.80
N LYS A 148 2.16 -14.28 -10.66
CA LYS A 148 0.74 -14.40 -10.28
C LYS A 148 0.45 -15.75 -9.63
N SER A 149 0.94 -16.84 -10.23
CA SER A 149 0.75 -18.20 -9.71
C SER A 149 1.39 -18.38 -8.33
N VAL A 150 2.64 -17.94 -8.15
CA VAL A 150 3.35 -17.99 -6.86
C VAL A 150 2.60 -17.17 -5.81
N HIS A 151 2.13 -15.97 -6.15
CA HIS A 151 1.37 -15.14 -5.22
C HIS A 151 0.07 -15.83 -4.77
N GLN A 152 -0.65 -16.45 -5.69
CA GLN A 152 -1.89 -17.18 -5.38
C GLN A 152 -1.64 -18.42 -4.51
N VAL A 153 -0.55 -19.15 -4.78
CA VAL A 153 -0.14 -20.30 -3.97
C VAL A 153 0.23 -19.86 -2.56
N LEU A 154 0.95 -18.74 -2.41
CA LEU A 154 1.31 -18.19 -1.10
C LEU A 154 0.09 -17.78 -0.26
N ILE A 155 -0.94 -17.21 -0.89
CA ILE A 155 -2.21 -16.89 -0.19
C ILE A 155 -2.78 -18.15 0.44
N ASN A 156 -2.92 -19.21 -0.36
CA ASN A 156 -3.56 -20.44 0.07
C ASN A 156 -2.71 -21.18 1.11
N TRP A 157 -1.40 -21.27 0.87
CA TRP A 157 -0.47 -21.95 1.77
C TRP A 157 -0.44 -21.28 3.14
N PHE A 158 -0.24 -19.96 3.20
CA PHE A 158 -0.12 -19.26 4.49
C PHE A 158 -1.43 -19.25 5.28
N GLY A 159 -2.57 -19.22 4.58
CA GLY A 159 -3.89 -19.35 5.20
C GLY A 159 -4.18 -20.75 5.77
N GLN A 160 -3.37 -21.75 5.42
CA GLN A 160 -3.48 -23.14 5.88
C GLN A 160 -2.26 -23.57 6.71
N ARG A 161 -1.41 -22.61 7.12
CA ARG A 161 -0.20 -22.91 7.89
C ARG A 161 -0.53 -23.67 9.16
N THR A 162 0.37 -24.56 9.54
CA THR A 162 0.28 -25.41 10.72
C THR A 162 1.26 -24.93 11.80
N ARG A 163 1.11 -25.46 13.01
CA ARG A 163 2.08 -25.21 14.08
C ARG A 163 3.51 -25.65 13.70
N ASP A 164 3.64 -26.72 12.93
CA ASP A 164 4.95 -27.17 12.45
C ASP A 164 5.56 -26.15 11.48
N ASP A 165 4.74 -25.46 10.68
CA ASP A 165 5.22 -24.38 9.81
C ASP A 165 5.67 -23.16 10.63
N ASP A 166 4.96 -22.84 11.72
CA ASP A 166 5.33 -21.77 12.65
C ASP A 166 6.64 -22.07 13.39
N ASP A 167 6.80 -23.31 13.88
CA ASP A 167 8.01 -23.77 14.58
C ASP A 167 9.24 -23.79 13.65
N ARG A 168 9.03 -24.00 12.34
CA ARG A 168 10.09 -23.99 11.31
C ARG A 168 10.40 -22.63 10.72
N ALA A 169 9.60 -21.60 11.03
CA ALA A 169 9.83 -20.26 10.51
C ALA A 169 11.14 -19.66 11.07
N ILE A 170 11.77 -18.78 10.30
CA ILE A 170 12.91 -18.00 10.77
C ILE A 170 12.37 -16.89 11.67
N GLN A 171 12.75 -16.90 12.94
CA GLN A 171 12.34 -15.89 13.92
C GLN A 171 13.32 -14.72 13.87
N ALA A 172 12.83 -13.54 13.50
CA ALA A 172 13.59 -12.30 13.50
C ALA A 172 13.42 -11.61 14.87
N VAL A 173 14.40 -11.78 15.76
CA VAL A 173 14.33 -11.32 17.15
C VAL A 173 15.15 -10.04 17.34
N PHE A 174 14.51 -8.95 17.75
CA PHE A 174 15.18 -7.67 18.01
C PHE A 174 16.13 -7.78 19.20
N LYS A 175 17.39 -7.39 19.00
CA LYS A 175 18.44 -7.46 20.04
C LYS A 175 18.80 -6.08 20.57
N SER A 176 19.11 -5.12 19.69
CA SER A 176 19.46 -3.75 20.10
C SER A 176 18.98 -2.71 19.11
N GLU A 177 18.53 -1.57 19.61
CA GLU A 177 18.12 -0.41 18.81
C GLU A 177 19.32 0.19 18.06
N LEU A 178 19.13 0.49 16.77
CA LEU A 178 20.09 1.23 15.94
C LEU A 178 19.76 2.72 15.90
N ALA A 179 18.52 3.08 16.23
CA ALA A 179 18.02 4.44 16.36
C ALA A 179 16.89 4.50 17.39
N PRO A 180 16.59 5.68 17.96
CA PRO A 180 15.41 5.88 18.78
C PRO A 180 14.14 5.43 18.07
N ASN A 181 13.20 4.82 18.79
CA ASN A 181 11.96 4.27 18.23
C ASN A 181 10.68 4.98 18.73
N ASP A 182 10.85 6.13 19.37
CA ASP A 182 9.83 7.07 19.86
C ASP A 182 9.86 8.39 19.06
N ILE A 183 9.92 8.26 17.73
CA ILE A 183 10.11 9.38 16.82
C ILE A 183 8.79 10.15 16.62
N LEU A 184 8.87 11.48 16.75
CA LEU A 184 7.89 12.42 16.19
C LEU A 184 8.48 13.05 14.92
N VAL A 185 7.77 12.90 13.81
CA VAL A 185 8.14 13.53 12.54
C VAL A 185 7.37 14.84 12.38
N LEU A 186 8.06 15.91 12.01
CA LEU A 186 7.47 17.14 11.50
C LEU A 186 7.98 17.37 10.08
N ASP A 187 7.09 17.28 9.10
CA ASP A 187 7.42 17.43 7.68
C ASP A 187 6.84 18.73 7.13
N MET A 188 7.75 19.66 6.84
CA MET A 188 7.48 20.96 6.25
C MET A 188 7.91 21.04 4.77
N THR A 189 8.17 19.90 4.13
CA THR A 189 8.60 19.84 2.73
C THR A 189 7.48 20.41 1.85
N PRO A 190 7.71 21.47 1.06
CA PRO A 190 6.66 22.13 0.29
C PRO A 190 5.95 21.19 -0.69
N GLU A 191 6.69 20.30 -1.33
CA GLU A 191 6.22 19.43 -2.40
C GLU A 191 5.12 18.45 -1.92
N VAL A 192 5.24 17.94 -0.69
CA VAL A 192 4.27 17.01 -0.09
C VAL A 192 3.14 17.71 0.68
N ASN A 193 3.22 19.04 0.81
CA ASN A 193 2.24 19.87 1.52
C ASN A 193 1.59 20.93 0.59
N GLY A 194 1.76 20.84 -0.72
CA GLY A 194 1.35 21.88 -1.67
C GLY A 194 -0.14 21.91 -2.05
N TYR A 195 -0.94 20.92 -1.62
CA TYR A 195 -2.35 20.79 -2.00
C TYR A 195 -3.25 21.85 -1.33
N GLN A 196 -4.44 22.09 -1.91
CA GLN A 196 -5.39 23.06 -1.34
C GLN A 196 -5.98 22.51 -0.03
N GLY A 197 -6.02 23.34 1.01
CA GLY A 197 -6.44 22.93 2.35
C GLY A 197 -5.30 22.50 3.26
N SER A 198 -4.08 22.38 2.74
CA SER A 198 -2.87 22.14 3.53
C SER A 198 -2.56 23.27 4.51
N THR A 199 -2.04 22.91 5.67
CA THR A 199 -1.46 23.83 6.67
C THR A 199 0.00 24.19 6.39
N GLY A 200 0.59 23.66 5.31
CA GLY A 200 2.01 23.85 4.96
C GLY A 200 2.99 22.96 5.74
N PHE A 201 2.47 22.14 6.65
CA PHE A 201 3.23 21.15 7.40
C PHE A 201 2.30 20.00 7.81
N ARG A 202 2.90 18.85 8.10
CA ARG A 202 2.25 17.73 8.79
C ARG A 202 3.17 17.21 9.88
N HIS A 203 2.58 16.59 10.89
CA HIS A 203 3.32 15.84 11.90
C HIS A 203 2.78 14.43 11.96
N ASP A 204 3.59 13.52 12.47
CA ASP A 204 3.22 12.11 12.53
C ASP A 204 4.05 11.35 13.58
N SER A 205 3.48 10.25 14.05
CA SER A 205 4.08 9.31 15.02
C SER A 205 3.66 7.89 14.68
N LEU A 206 4.42 6.90 15.14
CA LEU A 206 4.08 5.49 14.87
C LEU A 206 2.68 5.13 15.42
N THR A 207 2.33 5.63 16.61
CA THR A 207 1.00 5.49 17.21
C THR A 207 0.13 6.69 16.87
N ARG A 208 -1.14 6.44 16.49
CA ARG A 208 -2.11 7.47 16.09
C ARG A 208 -3.42 7.27 16.84
N THR A 209 -3.74 8.17 17.77
CA THR A 209 -5.00 8.14 18.53
C THR A 209 -6.15 8.81 17.79
N ASN A 210 -5.87 9.85 17.01
CA ASN A 210 -6.83 10.53 16.14
C ASN A 210 -6.52 10.25 14.66
N PRO A 211 -7.06 9.17 14.07
CA PRO A 211 -6.58 8.67 12.78
C PRO A 211 -7.01 9.54 11.59
N GLY A 212 -8.17 10.21 11.66
CA GLY A 212 -8.72 10.99 10.54
C GLY A 212 -7.77 12.09 10.05
N TYR A 213 -7.22 12.89 10.97
CA TYR A 213 -6.25 13.94 10.64
C TYR A 213 -5.05 13.43 9.82
N PHE A 214 -4.56 12.23 10.14
CA PHE A 214 -3.39 11.66 9.49
C PHE A 214 -3.76 10.99 8.16
N GLN A 215 -4.84 10.19 8.12
CA GLN A 215 -5.28 9.50 6.91
C GLN A 215 -5.57 10.48 5.78
N GLU A 216 -6.22 11.60 6.09
CA GLU A 216 -6.53 12.62 5.09
C GLU A 216 -5.26 13.20 4.44
N ARG A 217 -4.21 13.43 5.24
CA ARG A 217 -2.92 13.94 4.74
C ARG A 217 -2.15 12.88 3.98
N ASP A 218 -2.20 11.64 4.42
CA ASP A 218 -1.57 10.51 3.76
C ASP A 218 -2.16 10.28 2.37
N ILE A 219 -3.49 10.39 2.24
CA ILE A 219 -4.19 10.37 0.95
C ILE A 219 -3.76 11.55 0.07
N SER A 220 -3.67 12.76 0.62
CA SER A 220 -3.20 13.93 -0.14
C SER A 220 -1.80 13.72 -0.71
N VAL A 221 -0.87 13.12 0.04
CA VAL A 221 0.48 12.81 -0.45
C VAL A 221 0.47 11.71 -1.51
N CYS A 222 -0.37 10.70 -1.36
CA CYS A 222 -0.58 9.70 -2.42
C CYS A 222 -1.11 10.36 -3.71
N LEU A 223 -2.08 11.26 -3.62
CA LEU A 223 -2.64 11.97 -4.78
C LEU A 223 -1.60 12.86 -5.48
N LEU A 224 -0.71 13.52 -4.72
CA LEU A 224 0.37 14.35 -5.27
C LEU A 224 1.36 13.57 -6.16
N ARG A 225 1.37 12.22 -6.09
CA ARG A 225 2.17 11.39 -7.01
C ARG A 225 1.65 11.45 -8.45
N ALA A 226 0.37 11.74 -8.65
CA ALA A 226 -0.30 11.70 -9.96
C ALA A 226 -0.90 13.05 -10.38
N PHE A 227 -1.34 13.84 -9.42
CA PHE A 227 -2.11 15.05 -9.64
C PHE A 227 -1.34 16.30 -9.22
N LYS A 228 -1.62 17.41 -9.92
CA LYS A 228 -1.04 18.70 -9.56
C LYS A 228 -1.62 19.21 -8.22
N PRO A 229 -0.85 19.91 -7.39
CA PRO A 229 -1.33 20.36 -6.08
C PRO A 229 -2.62 21.19 -6.13
N GLU A 230 -2.76 22.06 -7.13
CA GLU A 230 -3.94 22.89 -7.34
C GLU A 230 -5.20 22.10 -7.74
N SER A 231 -5.07 20.85 -8.16
CA SER A 231 -6.23 20.00 -8.49
C SER A 231 -6.80 19.26 -7.27
N ILE A 232 -6.08 19.23 -6.16
CA ILE A 232 -6.41 18.47 -4.95
C ILE A 232 -6.94 19.42 -3.88
N MET A 233 -8.20 19.25 -3.47
CA MET A 233 -8.82 19.98 -2.37
C MET A 233 -9.09 19.04 -1.21
N MET A 234 -8.50 19.32 -0.05
CA MET A 234 -8.70 18.59 1.19
C MET A 234 -9.74 19.31 2.08
N ASN A 235 -10.63 18.53 2.71
CA ASN A 235 -11.75 18.95 3.56
C ASN A 235 -12.57 20.13 3.00
N PRO A 236 -13.07 20.08 1.75
CA PRO A 236 -13.95 21.13 1.24
C PRO A 236 -15.21 21.29 2.11
N LEU A 237 -15.46 22.52 2.55
CA LEU A 237 -16.67 22.89 3.31
C LEU A 237 -17.67 23.59 2.42
N ARG A 238 -18.97 23.39 2.67
CA ARG A 238 -20.02 24.19 2.02
C ARG A 238 -19.97 25.63 2.55
N LYS A 239 -20.05 26.62 1.67
CA LYS A 239 -20.03 28.04 2.10
C LYS A 239 -21.24 28.44 2.96
N ASP A 240 -22.39 27.80 2.76
CA ASP A 240 -23.64 28.15 3.44
C ASP A 240 -23.75 27.60 4.88
N THR A 241 -23.16 26.44 5.13
CA THR A 241 -23.32 25.69 6.38
C THR A 241 -22.01 25.39 7.09
N PHE A 242 -20.87 25.64 6.42
CA PHE A 242 -19.53 25.26 6.87
C PHE A 242 -19.37 23.78 7.22
N LYS A 243 -20.31 22.94 6.76
CA LYS A 243 -20.22 21.48 6.88
C LYS A 243 -19.33 20.94 5.78
N GLU A 244 -18.42 20.06 6.17
CA GLU A 244 -17.61 19.29 5.22
C GLU A 244 -18.49 18.45 4.31
N ILE A 245 -18.12 18.38 3.04
CA ILE A 245 -18.82 17.54 2.05
C ILE A 245 -18.15 16.20 1.84
N LEU A 246 -16.81 16.18 1.88
CA LEU A 246 -15.92 15.07 1.56
C LEU A 246 -14.55 15.32 2.22
N ASP A 247 -13.76 14.27 2.35
CA ASP A 247 -12.36 14.39 2.78
C ASP A 247 -11.50 14.95 1.65
N HIS A 248 -11.71 14.51 0.40
CA HIS A 248 -11.05 15.12 -0.77
C HIS A 248 -11.95 15.28 -1.98
N LEU A 249 -11.66 16.32 -2.75
CA LEU A 249 -12.17 16.57 -4.09
C LEU A 249 -10.99 16.79 -5.03
N VAL A 250 -10.87 15.95 -6.07
CA VAL A 250 -9.86 16.12 -7.12
C VAL A 250 -10.54 16.55 -8.41
N LEU A 251 -10.10 17.65 -9.01
CA LEU A 251 -10.67 18.21 -10.23
C LEU A 251 -9.63 18.27 -11.35
N THR A 252 -9.87 17.52 -12.43
CA THR A 252 -9.07 17.62 -13.66
C THR A 252 -9.87 18.29 -14.77
N GLU A 253 -9.42 18.22 -16.02
CA GLU A 253 -10.23 18.66 -17.16
C GLU A 253 -11.38 17.70 -17.47
N SER A 254 -11.18 16.40 -17.23
CA SER A 254 -12.09 15.32 -17.64
C SER A 254 -12.94 14.74 -16.51
N VAL A 255 -12.46 14.79 -15.26
CA VAL A 255 -13.13 14.13 -14.12
C VAL A 255 -13.18 14.99 -12.86
N ALA A 256 -14.18 14.70 -12.03
CA ALA A 256 -14.26 15.11 -10.63
C ALA A 256 -14.26 13.85 -9.77
N ILE A 257 -13.19 13.62 -9.01
CA ILE A 257 -13.04 12.47 -8.13
C ILE A 257 -13.46 12.88 -6.71
N LEU A 258 -14.51 12.25 -6.21
CA LEU A 258 -15.06 12.45 -4.87
C LEU A 258 -14.52 11.37 -3.95
N ILE A 259 -13.64 11.73 -3.02
CA ILE A 259 -12.97 10.77 -2.15
C ILE A 259 -13.50 10.93 -0.73
N GLN A 260 -13.93 9.81 -0.14
CA GLN A 260 -14.24 9.74 1.27
C GLN A 260 -13.44 8.61 1.90
N ALA A 261 -12.68 8.97 2.91
CA ALA A 261 -11.86 8.08 3.69
C ALA A 261 -12.53 7.73 5.03
N LYS A 262 -12.21 6.53 5.53
CA LYS A 262 -12.51 6.09 6.88
C LYS A 262 -11.30 5.36 7.43
N ASP A 263 -10.91 5.72 8.64
CA ASP A 263 -9.80 5.09 9.35
C ASP A 263 -10.18 4.72 10.78
N SER A 264 -9.35 3.87 11.39
CA SER A 264 -9.44 3.54 12.80
C SER A 264 -8.09 3.74 13.51
N PRO A 265 -8.10 4.04 14.83
CA PRO A 265 -6.88 4.37 15.57
C PRO A 265 -5.81 3.28 15.49
N ILE A 266 -4.55 3.70 15.41
CA ILE A 266 -3.37 2.82 15.46
C ILE A 266 -2.82 2.89 16.89
N THR A 267 -3.29 1.97 17.72
CA THR A 267 -2.91 1.86 19.14
C THR A 267 -2.75 0.39 19.49
N GLU A 268 -1.95 0.07 20.49
CA GLU A 268 -1.77 -1.30 20.98
C GLU A 268 -3.12 -1.95 21.35
N ALA A 269 -3.99 -1.20 22.02
CA ALA A 269 -5.36 -1.63 22.36
C ALA A 269 -6.29 -1.75 21.13
N GLY A 270 -5.95 -1.09 20.02
CA GLY A 270 -6.67 -1.17 18.76
C GLY A 270 -6.32 -2.43 17.96
N LEU A 271 -5.03 -2.81 17.97
CA LEU A 271 -4.52 -3.99 17.28
C LEU A 271 -5.12 -5.28 17.85
N SER A 272 -5.22 -5.38 19.18
CA SER A 272 -5.77 -6.52 19.93
C SER A 272 -7.30 -6.70 19.84
N ARG A 273 -8.01 -5.97 18.96
CA ARG A 273 -9.45 -6.18 18.75
C ARG A 273 -9.68 -7.42 17.88
N SER A 274 -10.66 -8.24 18.27
CA SER A 274 -11.11 -9.39 17.48
C SER A 274 -11.45 -9.01 16.03
N LEU A 275 -11.08 -9.87 15.08
CA LEU A 275 -11.36 -9.73 13.65
C LEU A 275 -12.84 -9.47 13.33
N ASP A 276 -13.77 -10.16 13.99
CA ASP A 276 -15.22 -9.96 13.76
C ASP A 276 -15.68 -8.52 14.07
N ARG A 277 -15.03 -7.86 15.03
CA ARG A 277 -15.31 -6.47 15.35
C ARG A 277 -14.72 -5.54 14.29
N LYS A 278 -13.52 -5.86 13.76
CA LYS A 278 -12.89 -5.13 12.64
C LYS A 278 -13.79 -5.22 11.39
N ARG A 279 -14.23 -6.42 10.99
CA ARG A 279 -15.16 -6.67 9.86
C ARG A 279 -16.44 -5.82 9.92
N ARG A 280 -17.16 -5.88 11.05
CA ARG A 280 -18.41 -5.12 11.23
C ARG A 280 -18.19 -3.60 11.17
N ALA A 281 -17.06 -3.12 11.69
CA ALA A 281 -16.72 -1.71 11.63
C ALA A 281 -16.48 -1.28 10.17
N THR A 282 -15.66 -2.03 9.43
CA THR A 282 -15.38 -1.78 8.01
C THR A 282 -16.66 -1.73 7.17
N CYS A 283 -17.57 -2.68 7.32
CA CYS A 283 -18.83 -2.68 6.55
C CYS A 283 -19.66 -1.41 6.78
N LYS A 284 -19.74 -0.95 8.04
CA LYS A 284 -20.44 0.30 8.39
C LYS A 284 -19.73 1.52 7.81
N GLU A 285 -18.40 1.55 7.90
CA GLU A 285 -17.56 2.62 7.38
C GLU A 285 -17.70 2.76 5.86
N VAL A 286 -17.71 1.65 5.13
CA VAL A 286 -18.00 1.62 3.69
C VAL A 286 -19.37 2.25 3.43
N ASP A 287 -20.43 1.78 4.07
CA ASP A 287 -21.78 2.32 3.82
C ASP A 287 -21.91 3.82 4.14
N ASP A 288 -21.25 4.30 5.20
CA ASP A 288 -21.20 5.71 5.56
C ASP A 288 -20.43 6.53 4.52
N ALA A 289 -19.30 6.03 4.02
CA ALA A 289 -18.50 6.68 2.98
C ALA A 289 -19.29 6.82 1.67
N ILE A 290 -19.97 5.76 1.23
CA ILE A 290 -20.82 5.77 0.03
C ILE A 290 -21.95 6.80 0.16
N ARG A 291 -22.55 6.93 1.35
CA ARG A 291 -23.60 7.92 1.61
C ARG A 291 -23.07 9.35 1.50
N GLN A 292 -21.88 9.61 2.01
CA GLN A 292 -21.21 10.92 1.93
C GLN A 292 -20.86 11.27 0.48
N ILE A 293 -20.28 10.34 -0.29
CA ILE A 293 -19.97 10.51 -1.72
C ILE A 293 -21.23 10.88 -2.52
N ASN A 294 -22.32 10.12 -2.36
CA ASN A 294 -23.59 10.41 -3.03
C ASN A 294 -24.23 11.72 -2.55
N GLY A 295 -24.01 12.12 -1.30
CA GLY A 295 -24.41 13.42 -0.78
C GLY A 295 -23.66 14.57 -1.47
N ALA A 296 -22.35 14.45 -1.57
CA ALA A 296 -21.49 15.45 -2.20
C ALA A 296 -21.76 15.56 -3.71
N ALA A 297 -21.92 14.44 -4.43
CA ALA A 297 -22.27 14.44 -5.84
C ALA A 297 -23.59 15.19 -6.10
N ARG A 298 -24.61 14.96 -5.26
CA ARG A 298 -25.88 15.69 -5.35
C ARG A 298 -25.74 17.17 -5.03
N TYR A 299 -24.92 17.54 -4.06
CA TYR A 299 -24.68 18.95 -3.73
C TYR A 299 -23.97 19.67 -4.88
N LEU A 300 -22.87 19.10 -5.37
CA LEU A 300 -22.07 19.66 -6.45
C LEU A 300 -22.80 19.69 -7.80
N GLY A 301 -23.77 18.79 -8.01
CA GLY A 301 -24.58 18.74 -9.22
C GLY A 301 -25.83 19.63 -9.21
N ARG A 302 -26.20 20.26 -8.08
CA ARG A 302 -27.39 21.13 -7.99
C ARG A 302 -27.20 22.49 -8.63
N GLU A 303 -26.00 23.04 -8.48
CA GLU A 303 -25.66 24.39 -8.94
C GLU A 303 -24.67 24.29 -10.11
N ALA A 304 -24.75 25.23 -11.06
CA ALA A 304 -23.74 25.30 -12.13
C ALA A 304 -22.34 25.59 -11.58
N VAL A 305 -22.28 26.34 -10.47
CA VAL A 305 -21.07 26.68 -9.71
C VAL A 305 -21.38 26.53 -8.22
N ALA A 306 -20.71 25.58 -7.57
CA ALA A 306 -20.77 25.37 -6.13
C ALA A 306 -19.75 26.27 -5.42
N ARG A 307 -20.19 26.96 -4.37
CA ARG A 307 -19.31 27.77 -3.51
C ARG A 307 -18.85 26.94 -2.31
N LEU A 308 -17.53 26.79 -2.20
CA LEU A 308 -16.86 26.01 -1.18
C LEU A 308 -15.90 26.89 -0.37
N VAL A 309 -15.50 26.40 0.80
CA VAL A 309 -14.38 26.93 1.59
C VAL A 309 -13.35 25.83 1.72
N VAL A 310 -12.11 26.09 1.31
CA VAL A 310 -10.98 25.14 1.37
C VAL A 310 -9.80 25.86 2.00
N GLY A 311 -9.28 25.32 3.12
CA GLY A 311 -8.17 25.97 3.85
C GLY A 311 -8.48 27.41 4.27
N GLY A 312 -9.74 27.71 4.60
CA GLY A 312 -10.21 29.05 4.96
C GLY A 312 -10.39 30.02 3.80
N LYS A 313 -10.19 29.59 2.54
CA LYS A 313 -10.38 30.41 1.34
C LYS A 313 -11.65 30.03 0.60
N ASP A 314 -12.34 31.02 0.07
CA ASP A 314 -13.51 30.79 -0.79
C ASP A 314 -13.06 30.30 -2.16
N VAL A 315 -13.66 29.21 -2.61
CA VAL A 315 -13.37 28.56 -3.89
C VAL A 315 -14.68 28.32 -4.63
N GLU A 316 -14.73 28.70 -5.90
CA GLU A 316 -15.84 28.40 -6.78
C GLU A 316 -15.51 27.18 -7.64
N VAL A 317 -16.35 26.15 -7.59
CA VAL A 317 -16.15 24.87 -8.27
C VAL A 317 -17.30 24.61 -9.23
N SER A 318 -16.99 24.27 -10.48
CA SER A 318 -17.97 23.77 -11.45
C SER A 318 -17.61 22.36 -11.87
N ILE A 319 -18.56 21.43 -11.74
CA ILE A 319 -18.40 20.07 -12.29
C ILE A 319 -18.45 20.12 -13.82
N GLY A 320 -19.29 20.98 -14.40
CA GLY A 320 -19.39 21.14 -15.85
C GLY A 320 -19.70 19.83 -16.56
N ARG A 321 -18.86 19.45 -17.54
CA ARG A 321 -18.99 18.20 -18.32
C ARG A 321 -18.16 17.03 -17.76
N ARG A 322 -17.52 17.21 -16.60
CA ARG A 322 -16.65 16.18 -16.01
C ARG A 322 -17.44 14.94 -15.66
N GLN A 323 -16.83 13.78 -15.83
CA GLN A 323 -17.35 12.56 -15.23
C GLN A 323 -17.12 12.61 -13.71
N ILE A 324 -18.13 12.22 -12.94
CA ILE A 324 -18.05 12.15 -11.48
C ILE A 324 -17.67 10.72 -11.11
N ILE A 325 -16.54 10.56 -10.42
CA ILE A 325 -16.07 9.27 -9.94
C ILE A 325 -16.10 9.28 -8.41
N GLY A 326 -16.75 8.29 -7.80
CA GLY A 326 -16.75 8.10 -6.35
C GLY A 326 -15.66 7.12 -5.91
N LEU A 327 -14.87 7.49 -4.91
CA LEU A 327 -13.84 6.62 -4.34
C LEU A 327 -13.97 6.56 -2.82
N ALA A 328 -14.36 5.40 -2.30
CA ALA A 328 -14.35 5.15 -0.86
C ALA A 328 -13.04 4.45 -0.49
N ILE A 329 -12.29 5.06 0.43
CA ILE A 329 -11.04 4.51 0.96
C ILE A 329 -11.29 4.11 2.41
N VAL A 330 -11.07 2.85 2.74
CA VAL A 330 -11.16 2.36 4.12
C VAL A 330 -9.80 1.87 4.59
N LYS A 331 -9.65 1.64 5.89
CA LYS A 331 -8.39 1.14 6.44
C LYS A 331 -7.97 -0.20 5.82
N GLU A 332 -8.87 -1.17 5.87
CA GLU A 332 -8.64 -2.55 5.43
C GLU A 332 -9.92 -3.14 4.85
N LEU A 333 -9.77 -4.08 3.91
CA LEU A 333 -10.84 -4.87 3.32
C LEU A 333 -10.59 -6.35 3.57
N PHE A 334 -11.66 -7.10 3.82
CA PHE A 334 -11.60 -8.53 4.11
C PHE A 334 -12.10 -9.34 2.91
N ASP A 335 -11.32 -10.33 2.47
CA ASP A 335 -11.60 -11.05 1.22
C ASP A 335 -12.93 -11.83 1.25
N ASP A 336 -13.39 -12.23 2.44
CA ASP A 336 -14.66 -12.92 2.70
C ASP A 336 -15.90 -11.98 2.66
N GLU A 337 -15.71 -10.66 2.68
CA GLU A 337 -16.79 -9.66 2.64
C GLU A 337 -17.03 -9.08 1.22
N GLY A 338 -16.50 -9.73 0.18
CA GLY A 338 -16.51 -9.24 -1.20
C GLY A 338 -17.88 -8.84 -1.75
N ASP A 339 -18.94 -9.57 -1.40
CA ASP A 339 -20.31 -9.26 -1.83
C ASP A 339 -20.83 -7.92 -1.27
N VAL A 340 -20.43 -7.57 -0.05
CA VAL A 340 -20.76 -6.29 0.59
C VAL A 340 -20.10 -5.16 -0.20
N TYR A 341 -18.83 -5.32 -0.56
CA TYR A 341 -18.08 -4.31 -1.30
C TYR A 341 -18.57 -4.15 -2.74
N ALA A 342 -18.88 -5.25 -3.43
CA ALA A 342 -19.52 -5.19 -4.75
C ALA A 342 -20.88 -4.47 -4.71
N THR A 343 -21.66 -4.71 -3.66
CA THR A 343 -22.93 -3.99 -3.42
C THR A 343 -22.70 -2.50 -3.18
N ALA A 344 -21.68 -2.14 -2.41
CA ALA A 344 -21.30 -0.75 -2.19
C ALA A 344 -20.88 -0.04 -3.50
N CYS A 345 -20.07 -0.67 -4.35
CA CYS A 345 -19.72 -0.15 -5.67
C CYS A 345 -20.95 0.05 -6.57
N ARG A 346 -21.93 -0.85 -6.53
CA ARG A 346 -23.21 -0.69 -7.25
C ARG A 346 -24.00 0.54 -6.80
N LYS A 347 -23.95 0.90 -5.51
CA LYS A 347 -24.57 2.13 -4.99
C LYS A 347 -23.91 3.41 -5.52
N LEU A 348 -22.72 3.33 -6.11
CA LEU A 348 -22.04 4.44 -6.81
C LEU A 348 -22.23 4.40 -8.33
N ALA A 349 -22.89 3.38 -8.88
CA ALA A 349 -23.05 3.24 -10.34
C ALA A 349 -23.89 4.36 -10.98
N GLY A 350 -24.69 5.08 -10.19
CA GLY A 350 -25.44 6.26 -10.65
C GLY A 350 -24.57 7.49 -10.91
N LEU A 351 -23.31 7.49 -10.49
CA LEU A 351 -22.34 8.52 -10.86
C LEU A 351 -21.90 8.34 -12.32
N SER A 352 -21.69 9.42 -13.06
CA SER A 352 -21.40 9.36 -14.51
C SER A 352 -20.10 8.60 -14.83
N GLY A 353 -19.11 8.62 -13.93
CA GLY A 353 -17.89 7.82 -14.00
C GLY A 353 -17.93 6.51 -13.19
N GLY A 354 -18.98 6.27 -12.40
CA GLY A 354 -19.10 5.15 -11.47
C GLY A 354 -18.34 5.37 -10.16
N GLY A 355 -17.98 4.28 -9.48
CA GLY A 355 -17.16 4.37 -8.28
C GLY A 355 -16.65 3.03 -7.76
N LEU A 356 -15.72 3.12 -6.81
CA LEU A 356 -14.94 2.00 -6.30
C LEU A 356 -14.74 2.10 -4.79
N VAL A 357 -14.62 0.96 -4.13
CA VAL A 357 -14.16 0.83 -2.74
C VAL A 357 -12.77 0.19 -2.77
N MET A 358 -11.82 0.74 -2.02
CA MET A 358 -10.48 0.15 -1.84
C MET A 358 -9.99 0.38 -0.42
N ASP A 359 -9.10 -0.49 0.05
CA ASP A 359 -8.34 -0.21 1.26
C ASP A 359 -7.21 0.80 0.99
N TYR A 360 -6.66 1.38 2.06
CA TYR A 360 -5.59 2.36 1.98
C TYR A 360 -4.33 1.78 1.31
N ASN A 361 -3.98 0.51 1.57
CA ASN A 361 -2.83 -0.14 0.94
C ASN A 361 -2.97 -0.23 -0.57
N SER A 362 -4.14 -0.66 -1.04
CA SER A 362 -4.46 -0.75 -2.46
C SER A 362 -4.39 0.63 -3.10
N PHE A 363 -4.90 1.67 -2.43
CA PHE A 363 -4.80 3.04 -2.90
C PHE A 363 -3.34 3.53 -2.96
N HIS A 364 -2.56 3.28 -1.92
CA HIS A 364 -1.15 3.66 -1.87
C HIS A 364 -0.36 3.01 -3.00
N ALA A 365 -0.48 1.69 -3.16
CA ALA A 365 0.15 0.96 -4.25
C ALA A 365 -0.30 1.52 -5.61
N PHE A 366 -1.61 1.68 -5.81
CA PHE A 366 -2.18 2.26 -7.03
C PHE A 366 -1.55 3.61 -7.40
N THR A 367 -1.42 4.53 -6.44
CA THR A 367 -0.82 5.86 -6.67
C THR A 367 0.69 5.80 -6.93
N HIS A 368 1.37 4.74 -6.51
CA HIS A 368 2.79 4.55 -6.77
C HIS A 368 3.05 4.05 -8.20
N HIS A 369 2.11 3.29 -8.78
CA HIS A 369 2.23 2.78 -10.14
C HIS A 369 1.71 3.76 -11.19
N PHE A 370 0.63 4.48 -10.88
CA PHE A 370 0.02 5.43 -11.80
C PHE A 370 0.35 6.87 -11.38
N THR A 371 1.56 7.32 -11.73
CA THR A 371 2.14 8.62 -11.34
C THR A 371 1.78 9.79 -12.26
N SER A 372 0.80 9.62 -13.14
CA SER A 372 0.23 10.72 -13.93
C SER A 372 -1.29 10.71 -13.84
N ALA A 373 -1.91 11.89 -13.91
CA ALA A 373 -3.36 12.02 -13.84
C ALA A 373 -4.08 11.14 -14.88
N ASP A 374 -3.59 11.11 -16.12
CA ASP A 374 -4.20 10.31 -17.19
C ASP A 374 -4.09 8.81 -16.93
N ALA A 375 -2.91 8.33 -16.52
CA ALA A 375 -2.70 6.92 -16.20
C ALA A 375 -3.56 6.50 -14.99
N PHE A 376 -3.62 7.34 -13.96
CA PHE A 376 -4.44 7.13 -12.77
C PHE A 376 -5.92 7.03 -13.14
N ILE A 377 -6.44 7.98 -13.90
CA ILE A 377 -7.87 8.03 -14.29
C ILE A 377 -8.21 6.84 -15.19
N SER A 378 -7.37 6.51 -16.16
CA SER A 378 -7.56 5.38 -17.07
C SER A 378 -7.61 4.04 -16.32
N ALA A 379 -6.66 3.83 -15.39
CA ALA A 379 -6.64 2.64 -14.55
C ALA A 379 -7.87 2.57 -13.65
N LEU A 380 -8.30 3.69 -13.07
CA LEU A 380 -9.49 3.75 -12.23
C LEU A 380 -10.77 3.39 -13.02
N HIS A 381 -10.90 3.89 -14.26
CA HIS A 381 -12.00 3.50 -15.14
C HIS A 381 -12.00 2.01 -15.47
N THR A 382 -10.82 1.42 -15.69
CA THR A 382 -10.67 -0.01 -15.95
C THR A 382 -11.16 -0.84 -14.76
N LEU A 383 -10.76 -0.47 -13.54
CA LEU A 383 -11.20 -1.13 -12.32
C LEU A 383 -12.72 -0.98 -12.11
N ILE A 384 -13.26 0.21 -12.32
CA ILE A 384 -14.71 0.46 -12.21
C ILE A 384 -15.49 -0.34 -13.25
N ALA A 385 -15.01 -0.41 -14.50
CA ALA A 385 -15.63 -1.19 -15.56
C ALA A 385 -15.63 -2.69 -15.22
N ARG A 386 -14.52 -3.20 -14.69
CA ARG A 386 -14.42 -4.59 -14.22
C ARG A 386 -15.38 -4.85 -13.05
N MET A 387 -15.58 -3.91 -12.13
CA MET A 387 -16.56 -4.06 -11.05
C MET A 387 -18.02 -4.07 -11.50
N ARG A 388 -18.31 -3.45 -12.65
CA ARG A 388 -19.67 -3.48 -13.24
C ARG A 388 -20.06 -4.85 -13.78
N THR A 389 -19.11 -5.76 -14.03
CA THR A 389 -19.42 -7.12 -14.49
C THR A 389 -20.02 -8.00 -13.38
N GLY A 390 -20.01 -7.52 -12.12
CA GLY A 390 -20.78 -8.08 -11.01
C GLY A 390 -19.97 -8.94 -10.04
N THR A 391 -18.72 -9.29 -10.36
CA THR A 391 -17.87 -10.12 -9.51
C THR A 391 -16.88 -9.24 -8.74
N TRP A 392 -16.90 -9.31 -7.40
CA TRP A 392 -15.86 -8.69 -6.58
C TRP A 392 -14.49 -9.26 -6.95
N PHE A 393 -13.49 -8.38 -7.01
CA PHE A 393 -12.10 -8.75 -7.06
C PHE A 393 -11.39 -7.91 -6.01
N PRO A 394 -10.47 -8.48 -5.23
CA PRO A 394 -9.69 -7.67 -4.30
C PRO A 394 -8.82 -6.69 -5.09
N VAL A 395 -9.03 -5.39 -4.87
CA VAL A 395 -8.32 -4.33 -5.61
C VAL A 395 -6.81 -4.50 -5.49
N LYS A 396 -6.31 -4.92 -4.31
CA LYS A 396 -4.91 -5.30 -4.08
C LYS A 396 -4.35 -6.23 -5.16
N HIS A 397 -5.10 -7.26 -5.55
CA HIS A 397 -4.69 -8.24 -6.56
C HIS A 397 -4.81 -7.67 -7.96
N ALA A 398 -5.86 -6.91 -8.27
CA ALA A 398 -5.98 -6.28 -9.59
C ALA A 398 -4.96 -5.17 -9.84
N VAL A 399 -4.48 -4.49 -8.79
CA VAL A 399 -3.35 -3.56 -8.89
C VAL A 399 -2.08 -4.34 -9.21
N LEU A 400 -1.79 -5.42 -8.48
CA LEU A 400 -0.69 -6.36 -8.75
C LEU A 400 -0.74 -6.95 -10.17
N ASP A 401 -1.87 -7.52 -10.57
CA ASP A 401 -2.10 -8.11 -11.90
C ASP A 401 -2.04 -7.05 -13.00
N GLY A 402 -2.64 -5.87 -12.76
CA GLY A 402 -2.64 -4.75 -13.71
C GLY A 402 -1.26 -4.15 -13.92
N ILE A 403 -0.40 -4.13 -12.89
CA ILE A 403 1.02 -3.76 -13.03
C ILE A 403 1.73 -4.75 -13.96
N LEU A 404 1.52 -6.04 -13.76
CA LEU A 404 2.14 -7.09 -14.57
C LEU A 404 1.66 -7.04 -16.02
N ASP A 405 0.35 -6.92 -16.25
CA ASP A 405 -0.24 -6.82 -17.59
C ASP A 405 0.14 -5.52 -18.31
N TRP A 406 0.32 -4.41 -17.58
CA TRP A 406 0.72 -3.12 -18.15
C TRP A 406 2.21 -3.05 -18.48
N ILE A 407 3.06 -3.69 -17.65
CA ILE A 407 4.48 -3.91 -17.98
C ILE A 407 4.61 -4.74 -19.26
N ASP A 408 3.79 -5.77 -19.44
CA ASP A 408 3.76 -6.58 -20.67
C ASP A 408 3.35 -5.78 -21.91
N ASN A 409 2.38 -4.88 -21.78
CA ASN A 409 1.98 -4.00 -22.87
C ASN A 409 3.07 -2.96 -23.24
N ILE A 410 3.86 -2.50 -22.28
CA ILE A 410 5.00 -1.58 -22.52
C ILE A 410 6.22 -2.32 -23.07
N SER A 411 6.49 -3.54 -22.61
CA SER A 411 7.61 -4.36 -23.09
C SER A 411 7.31 -5.03 -24.44
N GLY A 412 6.04 -5.30 -24.76
CA GLY A 412 5.57 -5.71 -26.09
C GLY A 412 5.61 -4.58 -27.14
N GLN A 413 5.61 -3.30 -26.73
CA GLN A 413 5.83 -2.17 -27.64
C GLN A 413 7.31 -1.86 -27.92
N LYS A 414 8.25 -2.53 -27.25
CA LYS A 414 9.71 -2.35 -27.49
C LYS A 414 10.32 -3.36 -28.47
N SER A 415 9.54 -4.25 -29.11
CA SER A 415 10.08 -5.21 -30.07
C SER A 415 10.19 -4.72 -31.52
N ASP A 416 9.78 -3.48 -31.83
CA ASP A 416 9.87 -2.91 -33.19
C ASP A 416 10.74 -1.63 -33.23
N THR A 417 12.03 -1.75 -32.93
CA THR A 417 13.04 -0.81 -33.47
C THR A 417 14.35 -1.52 -33.76
N SER A 418 14.52 -1.84 -35.05
CA SER A 418 15.75 -1.77 -35.85
C SER A 418 17.10 -2.12 -35.20
N THR A 419 17.66 -3.22 -35.70
CA THR A 419 19.10 -3.48 -35.85
C THR A 419 19.93 -2.21 -36.10
N LEU A 420 20.91 -1.94 -35.22
CA LEU A 420 22.04 -1.06 -35.51
C LEU A 420 23.29 -1.89 -35.82
N PRO A 421 24.12 -1.48 -36.81
CA PRO A 421 25.16 -2.31 -37.38
C PRO A 421 26.45 -2.32 -36.54
N SER A 422 27.17 -3.43 -36.59
CA SER A 422 28.43 -3.68 -35.90
C SER A 422 29.54 -2.71 -36.33
N PRO A 423 30.39 -2.21 -35.42
CA PRO A 423 31.56 -1.44 -35.79
C PRO A 423 32.70 -2.35 -36.25
N ARG A 424 33.41 -1.91 -37.29
CA ARG A 424 34.79 -2.32 -37.61
C ARG A 424 35.78 -1.60 -36.70
#